data_AF-A0A958Q7U6-F1
#
_entry.id   AF-A0A958Q7U6-F1
#
_cell.length_a   1.000
_cell.length_b   1.000
_cell.length_c   1.000
_cell.angle_alpha   90.00
_cell.angle_beta   90.00
_cell.angle_gamma   90.00
#
_symmetry.space_group_name_H-M   'P 1'
#
loop_
_entity.id
_entity.type
_entity.pdbx_description
1 polymer ?
#
loop_
_entity_poly.entity_id
_entity_poly.type
_entity_poly.pdbx_seq_one_letter_code
_entity_poly.pdbx_strand_id
1 'polypeptide(L)'
;GNSPFDTLYNISTARELERFDQGGFRVTKVEIRFAANEKSELSLHEFYEQSPARNLVGEFMILANEYMARFAAEQNLPFIYRCQDPPDMPRPTIPDHLTGPALQYLQRAGLRPSSTQTNPGAHHMLGVPYYAQATSPIRRYLDLCNQRQIRNLLLHAEPLYSSEELNQLIEKVNLAQKRAGLVVRESHRQLILTYLWQQRKTIAELKGTVLRTDMKNPLLELDLIYMPYVARLKTPVAVGDERFFRIKRVDPILDDFVLEEIVE
;
A
#
# COMPACT_ATOMS: atom_id res chain seq x y z
N GLY A 1 -13.44 27.46 -22.50
CA GLY A 1 -12.68 26.36 -23.10
C GLY A 1 -12.29 25.41 -21.99
N ASN A 2 -12.35 24.09 -22.22
CA ASN A 2 -11.99 23.11 -21.20
C ASN A 2 -10.55 23.33 -20.73
N SER A 3 -10.34 23.28 -19.43
CA SER A 3 -9.02 23.41 -18.83
C SER A 3 -8.13 22.24 -19.28
N PRO A 4 -6.81 22.42 -19.41
CA PRO A 4 -5.89 21.29 -19.58
C PRO A 4 -6.07 20.24 -18.48
N PHE A 5 -6.44 20.64 -17.26
CA PHE A 5 -6.73 19.72 -16.16
C PHE A 5 -7.97 18.86 -16.40
N ASP A 6 -9.03 19.40 -17.01
CA ASP A 6 -10.23 18.63 -17.35
C ASP A 6 -9.90 17.55 -18.38
N THR A 7 -9.06 17.90 -19.36
CA THR A 7 -8.59 16.96 -20.39
C THR A 7 -7.76 15.83 -19.76
N LEU A 8 -6.79 16.17 -18.91
CA LEU A 8 -5.97 15.19 -18.20
C LEU A 8 -6.81 14.31 -17.27
N TYR A 9 -7.79 14.89 -16.58
CA TYR A 9 -8.69 14.16 -15.70
C TYR A 9 -9.53 13.14 -16.48
N ASN A 10 -10.12 13.55 -17.60
CA ASN A 10 -10.92 12.67 -18.45
C ASN A 10 -10.08 11.53 -19.02
N ILE A 11 -8.85 11.82 -19.49
CA ILE A 11 -7.91 10.78 -19.98
C ILE A 11 -7.57 9.80 -18.85
N SER A 12 -7.21 10.30 -17.67
CA SER A 12 -6.82 9.45 -16.53
C SER A 12 -7.97 8.53 -16.09
N THR A 13 -9.20 9.05 -16.08
CA THR A 13 -10.39 8.29 -15.70
C THR A 13 -10.73 7.24 -16.74
N ALA A 14 -10.67 7.58 -18.04
CA ALA A 14 -10.90 6.61 -19.11
C ALA A 14 -9.86 5.47 -19.09
N ARG A 15 -8.59 5.80 -18.86
CA ARG A 15 -7.52 4.80 -18.75
C ARG A 15 -7.71 3.89 -17.53
N GLU A 16 -8.13 4.45 -16.40
CA GLU A 16 -8.43 3.65 -15.21
C GLU A 16 -9.54 2.63 -15.47
N LEU A 17 -10.64 3.05 -16.10
CA LEU A 17 -11.74 2.16 -16.46
C LEU A 17 -11.27 1.01 -17.36
N GLU A 18 -10.43 1.30 -18.35
CA GLU A 18 -9.83 0.27 -19.21
C GLU A 18 -8.97 -0.73 -18.40
N ARG A 19 -8.16 -0.26 -17.44
CA ARG A 19 -7.40 -1.16 -16.55
C ARG A 19 -8.33 -2.02 -15.71
N PHE A 20 -9.47 -1.49 -15.29
CA PHE A 20 -10.46 -2.23 -14.51
C PHE A 20 -11.17 -3.29 -15.32
N ASP A 21 -11.48 -3.00 -16.58
CA ASP A 21 -12.01 -4.00 -17.53
C ASP A 21 -10.99 -5.13 -17.78
N GLN A 22 -9.70 -4.85 -17.64
CA GLN A 22 -8.60 -5.83 -17.69
C GLN A 22 -8.36 -6.56 -16.35
N GLY A 23 -9.26 -6.40 -15.36
CA GLY A 23 -9.19 -7.05 -14.05
C GLY A 23 -8.37 -6.29 -13.00
N GLY A 24 -7.82 -5.13 -13.36
CA GLY A 24 -7.22 -4.22 -12.40
C GLY A 24 -8.26 -3.66 -11.41
N PHE A 25 -7.82 -3.19 -10.26
CA PHE A 25 -8.71 -2.52 -9.32
C PHE A 25 -7.94 -1.58 -8.42
N ARG A 26 -8.61 -0.54 -7.95
CA ARG A 26 -8.04 0.39 -6.99
C ARG A 26 -8.29 -0.12 -5.57
N VAL A 27 -7.22 -0.13 -4.80
CA VAL A 27 -7.27 -0.34 -3.35
C VAL A 27 -7.19 1.03 -2.69
N THR A 28 -8.11 1.29 -1.77
CA THR A 28 -8.11 2.53 -0.99
C THR A 28 -7.43 2.26 0.34
N LYS A 29 -6.56 3.17 0.79
CA LYS A 29 -5.96 3.11 2.11
C LYS A 29 -6.09 4.49 2.76
N VAL A 30 -6.51 4.49 4.02
CA VAL A 30 -6.37 5.66 4.89
C VAL A 30 -5.05 5.52 5.64
N GLU A 31 -4.28 6.59 5.65
CA GLU A 31 -3.06 6.67 6.45
C GLU A 31 -3.27 7.66 7.58
N ILE A 32 -2.57 7.47 8.68
CA ILE A 32 -2.52 8.46 9.76
C ILE A 32 -1.17 9.17 9.72
N ARG A 33 -1.20 10.46 10.01
CA ARG A 33 0.00 11.28 10.16
C ARG A 33 -0.01 11.94 11.52
N PHE A 34 1.17 11.99 12.11
CA PHE A 34 1.39 12.67 13.39
C PHE A 34 2.04 14.01 13.17
N ALA A 35 1.56 15.03 13.86
CA ALA A 35 2.26 16.30 14.03
C ALA A 35 2.50 16.53 15.52
N ALA A 36 3.67 17.08 15.86
CA ALA A 36 4.00 17.45 17.22
C ALA A 36 3.96 18.97 17.36
N ASN A 37 3.35 19.47 18.44
CA ASN A 37 3.47 20.88 18.79
C ASN A 37 4.81 21.15 19.54
N GLU A 38 5.06 22.41 19.90
CA GLU A 38 6.28 22.82 20.62
C GLU A 38 6.47 22.09 21.97
N LYS A 39 5.38 21.58 22.57
CA LYS A 39 5.38 20.81 23.82
C LYS A 39 5.54 19.30 23.60
N SER A 40 5.82 18.85 22.37
CA SER A 40 5.88 17.43 21.98
C SER A 40 4.55 16.68 22.17
N GLU A 41 3.43 17.37 22.21
CA GLU A 41 2.11 16.76 22.18
C GLU A 41 1.75 16.40 20.74
N LEU A 42 1.34 15.16 20.53
CA LEU A 42 1.00 14.62 19.23
C LEU A 42 -0.46 14.88 18.90
N SER A 43 -0.70 15.40 17.70
CA SER A 43 -2.00 15.35 17.02
C SER A 43 -1.98 14.26 15.95
N LEU A 44 -3.10 13.55 15.83
CA LEU A 44 -3.33 12.56 14.77
C LEU A 44 -4.20 13.20 13.70
N HIS A 45 -3.77 13.08 12.46
CA HIS A 45 -4.51 13.53 11.29
C HIS A 45 -4.70 12.38 10.33
N GLU A 46 -5.95 12.11 9.97
CA GLU A 46 -6.23 11.19 8.87
C GLU A 46 -5.81 11.83 7.55
N PHE A 47 -5.14 11.02 6.75
CA PHE A 47 -4.71 11.36 5.42
C PHE A 47 -5.34 10.37 4.44
N TYR A 48 -6.37 10.87 3.75
CA TYR A 48 -6.99 10.17 2.65
C TYR A 48 -6.07 10.26 1.43
N GLU A 49 -5.49 9.14 1.01
CA GLU A 49 -4.67 9.09 -0.20
C GLU A 49 -5.46 9.44 -1.46
N GLN A 50 -6.78 9.31 -1.41
CA GLN A 50 -7.64 9.59 -2.54
C GLN A 50 -7.98 11.07 -2.66
N SER A 51 -7.56 11.64 -3.78
CA SER A 51 -8.11 12.89 -4.30
C SER A 51 -8.11 12.83 -5.82
N PRO A 52 -8.99 13.57 -6.52
CA PRO A 52 -9.01 13.60 -7.99
C PRO A 52 -7.62 13.90 -8.58
N ALA A 53 -6.87 14.82 -7.97
CA ALA A 53 -5.52 15.16 -8.40
C ALA A 53 -4.50 14.02 -8.20
N ARG A 54 -4.56 13.30 -7.07
CA ARG A 54 -3.66 12.15 -6.82
C ARG A 54 -3.98 10.97 -7.71
N ASN A 55 -5.27 10.70 -7.93
CA ASN A 55 -5.72 9.67 -8.86
C ASN A 55 -5.23 9.98 -10.27
N LEU A 56 -5.44 11.21 -10.74
CA LEU A 56 -4.94 11.68 -12.03
C LEU A 56 -3.43 11.44 -12.16
N VAL A 57 -2.63 11.96 -11.23
CA VAL A 57 -1.16 11.78 -11.26
C VAL A 57 -0.80 10.29 -11.22
N GLY A 58 -1.44 9.51 -10.35
CA GLY A 58 -1.22 8.08 -10.21
C GLY A 58 -1.42 7.31 -11.51
N GLU A 59 -2.52 7.58 -12.23
CA GLU A 59 -2.81 6.92 -13.52
C GLU A 59 -1.79 7.31 -14.60
N PHE A 60 -1.36 8.57 -14.68
CA PHE A 60 -0.30 8.95 -15.61
C PHE A 60 1.06 8.32 -15.25
N MET A 61 1.36 8.12 -13.97
CA MET A 61 2.56 7.40 -13.57
C MET A 61 2.47 5.91 -13.95
N ILE A 62 1.30 5.28 -13.80
CA ILE A 62 1.07 3.90 -14.24
C ILE A 62 1.26 3.80 -15.75
N LEU A 63 0.65 4.72 -16.52
CA LEU A 63 0.76 4.77 -17.97
C LEU A 63 2.22 4.91 -18.44
N ALA A 64 2.97 5.86 -17.88
CA ALA A 64 4.38 6.05 -18.24
C ALA A 64 5.22 4.81 -17.94
N ASN A 65 4.99 4.19 -16.78
CA ASN A 65 5.67 2.98 -16.33
C ASN A 65 5.35 1.75 -17.21
N GLU A 66 4.10 1.59 -17.62
CA GLU A 66 3.66 0.55 -18.55
C GLU A 66 4.32 0.72 -19.92
N TYR A 67 4.31 1.93 -20.48
CA TYR A 67 4.91 2.20 -21.79
C TYR A 67 6.42 1.98 -21.79
N MET A 68 7.11 2.41 -20.73
CA MET A 68 8.55 2.15 -20.59
C MET A 68 8.86 0.65 -20.47
N ALA A 69 8.05 -0.09 -19.71
CA ALA A 69 8.19 -1.54 -19.57
C ALA A 69 7.95 -2.26 -20.90
N ARG A 70 6.87 -1.92 -21.61
CA ARG A 70 6.54 -2.51 -22.91
C ARG A 70 7.64 -2.21 -23.94
N PHE A 71 8.09 -0.97 -24.03
CA PHE A 71 9.16 -0.58 -24.92
C PHE A 71 10.46 -1.35 -24.63
N ALA A 72 10.85 -1.48 -23.36
CA ALA A 72 12.01 -2.28 -22.99
C ALA A 72 11.87 -3.76 -23.38
N ALA A 73 10.68 -4.34 -23.20
CA ALA A 73 10.39 -5.74 -23.54
C ALA A 73 10.46 -5.97 -25.06
N GLU A 74 9.84 -5.10 -25.86
CA GLU A 74 9.86 -5.17 -27.33
C GLU A 74 11.28 -5.06 -27.91
N GLN A 75 12.15 -4.30 -27.24
CA GLN A 75 13.54 -4.10 -27.65
C GLN A 75 14.50 -5.14 -27.04
N ASN A 76 13.99 -6.13 -26.31
CA ASN A 76 14.79 -7.12 -25.57
C ASN A 76 15.85 -6.49 -24.65
N LEU A 77 15.56 -5.31 -24.09
CA LEU A 77 16.47 -4.56 -23.23
C LEU A 77 16.51 -5.19 -21.83
N PRO A 78 17.70 -5.46 -21.25
CA PRO A 78 17.79 -5.81 -19.84
C PRO A 78 17.17 -4.71 -18.97
N PHE A 79 16.11 -5.05 -18.26
CA PHE A 79 15.27 -4.06 -17.57
C PHE A 79 14.73 -4.60 -16.25
N ILE A 80 14.33 -3.71 -15.34
CA ILE A 80 13.76 -4.10 -14.05
C ILE A 80 12.24 -3.94 -14.10
N TYR A 81 11.55 -5.07 -14.15
CA TYR A 81 10.09 -5.16 -14.13
C TYR A 81 9.57 -5.31 -12.70
N ARG A 82 8.33 -4.86 -12.49
CA ARG A 82 7.57 -5.07 -11.26
C ARG A 82 6.32 -5.86 -11.62
N CYS A 83 6.36 -7.15 -11.35
CA CYS A 83 5.32 -8.10 -11.76
C CYS A 83 4.45 -8.47 -10.58
N GLN A 84 3.23 -8.92 -10.84
CA GLN A 84 2.34 -9.46 -9.84
C GLN A 84 1.45 -10.50 -10.50
N ASP A 85 1.58 -11.73 -10.03
CA ASP A 85 0.75 -12.84 -10.47
C ASP A 85 -0.72 -12.67 -10.04
N PRO A 86 -1.66 -13.28 -10.78
CA PRO A 86 -3.03 -13.41 -10.32
C PRO A 86 -3.11 -14.20 -8.99
N PRO A 87 -4.17 -14.00 -8.20
CA PRO A 87 -4.39 -14.78 -6.99
C PRO A 87 -4.53 -16.29 -7.32
N ASP A 88 -4.05 -17.14 -6.42
CA ASP A 88 -4.14 -18.61 -6.57
C ASP A 88 -5.57 -19.14 -6.59
N MET A 89 -6.45 -18.45 -5.88
CA MET A 89 -7.86 -18.75 -5.76
C MET A 89 -8.66 -17.53 -6.20
N PRO A 90 -9.90 -17.72 -6.67
CA PRO A 90 -10.82 -16.61 -6.90
C PRO A 90 -10.88 -15.71 -5.65
N ARG A 91 -10.96 -14.40 -5.87
CA ARG A 91 -11.17 -13.45 -4.75
C ARG A 91 -12.42 -13.86 -3.97
N PRO A 92 -12.41 -13.72 -2.64
CA PRO A 92 -13.57 -14.06 -1.83
C PRO A 92 -14.78 -13.23 -2.29
N THR A 93 -15.96 -13.84 -2.31
CA THR A 93 -17.21 -13.10 -2.51
C THR A 93 -17.35 -12.10 -1.37
N ILE A 94 -17.45 -10.83 -1.72
CA ILE A 94 -17.60 -9.74 -0.77
C ILE A 94 -19.11 -9.57 -0.53
N PRO A 95 -19.60 -9.69 0.71
CA PRO A 95 -21.01 -9.42 0.99
C PRO A 95 -21.38 -7.96 0.71
N ASP A 96 -22.53 -7.72 0.07
CA ASP A 96 -22.97 -6.38 -0.35
C ASP A 96 -23.11 -5.37 0.81
N HIS A 97 -23.39 -5.86 2.02
CA HIS A 97 -23.54 -5.06 3.23
C HIS A 97 -22.21 -4.68 3.89
N LEU A 98 -21.09 -5.25 3.45
CA LEU A 98 -19.80 -5.03 4.09
C LEU A 98 -19.23 -3.66 3.73
N THR A 99 -18.88 -2.87 4.74
CA THR A 99 -18.33 -1.52 4.55
C THR A 99 -17.02 -1.34 5.32
N GLY A 100 -16.37 -0.19 5.12
CA GLY A 100 -15.25 0.23 5.97
C GLY A 100 -14.03 -0.70 5.93
N PRO A 101 -13.32 -0.86 7.06
CA PRO A 101 -12.08 -1.64 7.14
C PRO A 101 -12.19 -3.09 6.65
N ALA A 102 -13.31 -3.77 6.97
CA ALA A 102 -13.51 -5.16 6.59
C ALA A 102 -13.64 -5.34 5.07
N LEU A 103 -14.38 -4.45 4.39
CA LEU A 103 -14.45 -4.40 2.93
C LEU A 103 -13.07 -4.20 2.32
N GLN A 104 -12.33 -3.19 2.79
CA GLN A 104 -10.98 -2.87 2.30
C GLN A 104 -9.99 -4.02 2.54
N TYR A 105 -10.15 -4.76 3.64
CA TYR A 105 -9.38 -5.96 3.91
C TYR A 105 -9.69 -7.08 2.91
N LEU A 106 -10.96 -7.42 2.70
CA LEU A 106 -11.36 -8.48 1.78
C LEU A 106 -11.04 -8.16 0.31
N GLN A 107 -11.11 -6.89 -0.11
CA GLN A 107 -10.69 -6.46 -1.45
C GLN A 107 -9.21 -6.77 -1.74
N ARG A 108 -8.37 -6.75 -0.69
CA ARG A 108 -6.94 -7.09 -0.77
C ARG A 108 -6.68 -8.56 -0.49
N ALA A 109 -7.63 -9.28 0.11
CA ALA A 109 -7.46 -10.68 0.48
C ALA A 109 -7.26 -11.54 -0.78
N GLY A 110 -6.26 -12.42 -0.73
CA GLY A 110 -5.90 -13.29 -1.84
C GLY A 110 -4.93 -12.67 -2.87
N LEU A 111 -4.69 -11.35 -2.84
CA LEU A 111 -3.68 -10.75 -3.71
C LEU A 111 -2.29 -11.33 -3.44
N ARG A 112 -1.59 -11.75 -4.50
CA ARG A 112 -0.19 -12.11 -4.40
C ARG A 112 0.69 -10.87 -4.20
N PRO A 113 1.81 -10.98 -3.46
CA PRO A 113 2.79 -9.90 -3.40
C PRO A 113 3.37 -9.65 -4.79
N SER A 114 3.55 -8.38 -5.17
CA SER A 114 4.31 -8.04 -6.37
C SER A 114 5.80 -8.33 -6.18
N SER A 115 6.47 -8.87 -7.20
CA SER A 115 7.90 -9.17 -7.25
C SER A 115 8.64 -8.20 -8.17
N THR A 116 9.91 -7.92 -7.86
CA THR A 116 10.81 -7.19 -8.76
C THR A 116 11.72 -8.20 -9.44
N GLN A 117 11.78 -8.19 -10.77
CA GLN A 117 12.50 -9.18 -11.56
C GLN A 117 12.98 -8.60 -12.90
N THR A 118 13.83 -9.33 -13.61
CA THR A 118 14.38 -8.91 -14.92
C THR A 118 13.62 -9.49 -16.12
N ASN A 119 12.78 -10.51 -15.90
CA ASN A 119 11.89 -11.02 -16.93
C ASN A 119 10.61 -10.18 -17.01
N PRO A 120 10.16 -9.76 -18.21
CA PRO A 120 8.90 -9.05 -18.37
C PRO A 120 7.72 -9.87 -17.83
N GLY A 121 6.72 -9.18 -17.30
CA GLY A 121 5.52 -9.82 -16.80
C GLY A 121 4.43 -8.82 -16.45
N ALA A 122 3.21 -9.35 -16.34
CA ALA A 122 2.02 -8.59 -16.02
C ALA A 122 2.01 -8.17 -14.55
N HIS A 123 1.21 -7.13 -14.26
CA HIS A 123 0.90 -6.73 -12.90
C HIS A 123 -0.61 -6.81 -12.67
N HIS A 124 -1.07 -7.91 -12.09
CA HIS A 124 -2.49 -8.26 -11.97
C HIS A 124 -3.36 -7.15 -11.35
N MET A 125 -3.01 -6.63 -10.17
CA MET A 125 -3.79 -5.57 -9.50
C MET A 125 -3.86 -4.27 -10.32
N LEU A 126 -2.84 -4.00 -11.14
CA LEU A 126 -2.81 -2.83 -12.00
C LEU A 126 -3.51 -3.07 -13.34
N GLY A 127 -3.86 -4.30 -13.71
CA GLY A 127 -4.50 -4.59 -15.00
C GLY A 127 -3.64 -4.13 -16.18
N VAL A 128 -2.33 -4.40 -16.14
CA VAL A 128 -1.40 -4.06 -17.24
C VAL A 128 -0.52 -5.25 -17.61
N PRO A 129 -0.22 -5.47 -18.90
CA PRO A 129 0.55 -6.62 -19.38
C PRO A 129 2.06 -6.51 -19.13
N TYR A 130 2.57 -5.29 -19.04
CA TYR A 130 3.96 -4.99 -18.70
C TYR A 130 4.00 -3.86 -17.69
N TYR A 131 4.81 -3.98 -16.65
CA TYR A 131 4.98 -2.91 -15.68
C TYR A 131 6.39 -2.84 -15.13
N ALA A 132 6.91 -1.62 -15.02
CA ALA A 132 8.22 -1.33 -14.45
C ALA A 132 8.17 0.03 -13.77
N GLN A 133 8.93 0.21 -12.69
CA GLN A 133 8.99 1.50 -12.01
C GLN A 133 10.10 2.35 -12.63
N ALA A 134 9.76 3.53 -13.16
CA ALA A 134 10.71 4.46 -13.76
C ALA A 134 10.39 5.95 -13.53
N THR A 135 9.30 6.26 -12.83
CA THR A 135 8.81 7.63 -12.60
C THR A 135 9.28 8.28 -11.29
N SER A 136 10.18 7.66 -10.53
CA SER A 136 10.68 8.21 -9.25
C SER A 136 12.20 8.02 -9.04
N PRO A 137 13.07 8.36 -10.01
CA PRO A 137 14.52 8.13 -9.93
C PRO A 137 15.22 8.86 -8.78
N ILE A 138 14.67 9.99 -8.31
CA ILE A 138 15.23 10.77 -7.18
C ILE A 138 15.20 9.97 -5.87
N ARG A 139 14.22 9.08 -5.70
CA ARG A 139 13.95 8.38 -4.43
C ARG A 139 13.97 6.85 -4.55
N ARG A 140 14.02 6.30 -5.76
CA ARG A 140 14.13 4.86 -6.01
C ARG A 140 15.29 4.60 -6.97
N TYR A 141 16.30 3.90 -6.48
CA TYR A 141 17.50 3.60 -7.27
C TYR A 141 17.21 2.72 -8.50
N LEU A 142 16.27 1.78 -8.39
CA LEU A 142 15.92 0.90 -9.51
C LEU A 142 15.22 1.68 -10.65
N ASP A 143 14.45 2.72 -10.35
CA ASP A 143 13.91 3.63 -11.36
C ASP A 143 15.03 4.35 -12.12
N LEU A 144 16.09 4.76 -11.42
CA LEU A 144 17.26 5.37 -12.04
C LEU A 144 17.99 4.39 -12.97
N CYS A 145 18.13 3.12 -12.57
CA CYS A 145 18.68 2.07 -13.42
C CYS A 145 17.85 1.89 -14.70
N ASN A 146 16.52 1.83 -14.57
CA ASN A 146 15.61 1.75 -15.70
C ASN A 146 15.74 2.97 -16.64
N GLN A 147 15.71 4.19 -16.11
CA GLN A 147 15.89 5.40 -16.94
C GLN A 147 17.23 5.42 -17.68
N ARG A 148 18.30 4.93 -17.04
CA ARG A 148 19.63 4.81 -17.65
C ARG A 148 19.64 3.83 -18.83
N GLN A 149 18.98 2.68 -18.69
CA GLN A 149 18.85 1.70 -19.77
C GLN A 149 18.07 2.28 -20.96
N ILE A 150 16.92 2.91 -20.72
CA ILE A 150 16.14 3.58 -21.78
C ILE A 150 16.97 4.66 -22.47
N ARG A 151 17.65 5.52 -21.70
CA ARG A 151 18.50 6.59 -22.26
C ARG A 151 19.59 6.02 -23.17
N ASN A 152 20.29 4.97 -22.74
CA ASN A 152 21.36 4.37 -23.54
C ASN A 152 20.83 3.77 -24.84
N LEU A 153 19.70 3.04 -24.77
CA LEU A 153 19.04 2.49 -25.95
C LEU A 153 18.67 3.59 -26.96
N LEU A 154 18.10 4.71 -26.49
CA LEU A 154 17.74 5.84 -27.35
C LEU A 154 18.95 6.56 -27.97
N LEU A 155 20.13 6.45 -27.35
CA LEU A 155 21.38 7.00 -27.89
C LEU A 155 22.13 5.98 -28.76
N HIS A 156 21.50 4.85 -29.11
CA HIS A 156 22.11 3.74 -29.84
C HIS A 156 23.41 3.23 -29.20
N ALA A 157 23.47 3.29 -27.87
CA ALA A 157 24.58 2.76 -27.09
C ALA A 157 24.22 1.39 -26.50
N GLU A 158 25.25 0.62 -26.16
CA GLU A 158 25.08 -0.67 -25.48
C GLU A 158 24.36 -0.50 -24.12
N PRO A 159 23.61 -1.52 -23.68
CA PRO A 159 23.02 -1.55 -22.35
C PRO A 159 24.08 -1.33 -21.27
N LEU A 160 23.78 -0.51 -20.27
CA LEU A 160 24.68 -0.24 -19.14
C LEU A 160 24.77 -1.41 -18.16
N TYR A 161 23.73 -2.23 -18.14
CA TYR A 161 23.61 -3.36 -17.25
C TYR A 161 23.13 -4.58 -18.04
N SER A 162 23.75 -5.72 -17.76
CA SER A 162 23.22 -7.03 -18.09
C SER A 162 22.08 -7.42 -17.14
N SER A 163 21.27 -8.42 -17.52
CA SER A 163 20.21 -8.94 -16.64
C SER A 163 20.77 -9.50 -15.32
N GLU A 164 21.97 -10.07 -15.34
CA GLU A 164 22.65 -10.59 -14.16
C GLU A 164 23.04 -9.47 -13.18
N GLU A 165 23.64 -8.39 -13.70
CA GLU A 165 23.97 -7.22 -12.88
C GLU A 165 22.72 -6.56 -12.30
N LEU A 166 21.62 -6.50 -13.07
CA LEU A 166 20.35 -5.98 -12.58
C LEU A 166 19.76 -6.87 -11.46
N ASN A 167 19.84 -8.20 -11.57
CA ASN A 167 19.41 -9.11 -10.51
C ASN A 167 20.19 -8.87 -9.21
N GLN A 168 21.52 -8.74 -9.29
CA GLN A 168 22.36 -8.44 -8.13
C GLN A 168 22.02 -7.07 -7.50
N LEU A 169 21.69 -6.07 -8.31
CA LEU A 169 21.23 -4.77 -7.82
C LEU A 169 19.87 -4.87 -7.13
N ILE A 170 18.92 -5.63 -7.70
CA ILE A 170 17.60 -5.88 -7.10
C ILE A 170 17.76 -6.48 -5.71
N GLU A 171 18.59 -7.52 -5.54
CA GLU A 171 18.83 -8.15 -4.25
C GLU A 171 19.41 -7.19 -3.21
N LYS A 172 20.45 -6.42 -3.58
CA LYS A 172 21.08 -5.42 -2.71
C LYS A 172 20.07 -4.36 -2.26
N VAL A 173 19.28 -3.82 -3.18
CA VAL A 173 18.27 -2.81 -2.89
C VAL A 173 17.13 -3.38 -2.04
N ASN A 174 16.66 -4.60 -2.33
CA ASN A 174 15.60 -5.25 -1.55
C ASN A 174 16.01 -5.45 -0.08
N LEU A 175 17.26 -5.83 0.18
CA LEU A 175 17.77 -5.96 1.56
C LEU A 175 17.75 -4.62 2.31
N ALA A 176 18.20 -3.55 1.65
CA ALA A 176 18.19 -2.20 2.24
C ALA A 176 16.75 -1.69 2.47
N GLN A 177 15.85 -1.91 1.51
CA GLN A 177 14.44 -1.55 1.62
C GLN A 177 13.74 -2.32 2.76
N LYS A 178 14.04 -3.61 2.92
CA LYS A 178 13.49 -4.40 4.03
C LYS A 178 13.91 -3.83 5.39
N ARG A 179 15.18 -3.46 5.55
CA ARG A 179 15.69 -2.83 6.79
C ARG A 179 15.04 -1.47 7.05
N ALA A 180 14.97 -0.62 6.02
CA ALA A 180 14.31 0.68 6.14
C ALA A 180 12.82 0.54 6.49
N GLY A 181 12.12 -0.42 5.88
CA GLY A 181 10.71 -0.71 6.14
C GLY A 181 10.46 -1.14 7.59
N LEU A 182 11.36 -1.92 8.19
CA LEU A 182 11.29 -2.26 9.62
C LEU A 182 11.39 -1.00 10.48
N VAL A 183 12.40 -0.15 10.25
CA VAL A 183 12.58 1.09 11.01
C VAL A 183 11.36 2.01 10.91
N VAL A 184 10.82 2.19 9.70
CA VAL A 184 9.60 2.98 9.48
C VAL A 184 8.42 2.41 10.25
N ARG A 185 8.22 1.09 10.23
CA ARG A 185 7.12 0.43 10.95
C ARG A 185 7.25 0.60 12.46
N GLU A 186 8.44 0.36 13.02
CA GLU A 186 8.67 0.51 14.46
C GLU A 186 8.52 1.97 14.90
N SER A 187 9.03 2.92 14.11
CA SER A 187 8.86 4.36 14.39
C SER A 187 7.39 4.78 14.33
N HIS A 188 6.64 4.30 13.34
CA HIS A 188 5.19 4.56 13.24
C HIS A 188 4.43 3.97 14.43
N ARG A 189 4.77 2.74 14.85
CA ARG A 189 4.20 2.10 16.03
C ARG A 189 4.49 2.91 17.30
N GLN A 190 5.73 3.34 17.50
CA GLN A 190 6.13 4.19 18.63
C GLN A 190 5.31 5.49 18.69
N LEU A 191 5.10 6.16 17.54
CA LEU A 191 4.29 7.37 17.46
C LEU A 191 2.83 7.11 17.82
N ILE A 192 2.25 6.01 17.34
CA ILE A 192 0.88 5.61 17.72
C ILE A 192 0.78 5.39 19.23
N LEU A 193 1.69 4.61 19.81
CA LEU A 193 1.64 4.34 21.25
C LEU A 193 1.87 5.60 22.08
N THR A 194 2.73 6.50 21.61
CA THR A 194 2.97 7.80 22.27
C THR A 194 1.71 8.66 22.23
N TYR A 195 1.03 8.72 21.09
CA TYR A 195 -0.24 9.44 20.95
C TYR A 195 -1.32 8.85 21.87
N LEU A 196 -1.52 7.53 21.84
CA LEU A 196 -2.48 6.84 22.70
C LEU A 196 -2.17 7.05 24.18
N TRP A 197 -0.88 7.02 24.56
CA TRP A 197 -0.47 7.33 25.92
C TRP A 197 -0.84 8.77 26.28
N GLN A 198 -0.45 9.76 25.48
CA GLN A 198 -0.77 11.17 25.76
C GLN A 198 -2.29 11.41 25.88
N GLN A 199 -3.09 10.74 25.03
CA GLN A 199 -4.55 10.91 24.98
C GLN A 199 -5.35 9.92 25.83
N ARG A 200 -4.69 9.05 26.62
CA ARG A 200 -5.33 7.95 27.37
C ARG A 200 -6.44 8.36 28.35
N LYS A 201 -6.45 9.64 28.78
CA LYS A 201 -7.49 10.19 29.66
C LYS A 201 -8.69 10.75 28.89
N THR A 202 -8.49 11.06 27.62
CA THR A 202 -9.49 11.68 26.73
C THR A 202 -10.18 10.64 25.87
N ILE A 203 -9.44 9.64 25.40
CA ILE A 203 -9.97 8.50 24.65
C ILE A 203 -10.71 7.59 25.63
N ALA A 204 -12.04 7.67 25.64
CA ALA A 204 -12.89 6.80 26.44
C ALA A 204 -12.90 5.37 25.90
N GLU A 205 -13.01 5.24 24.58
CA GLU A 205 -13.09 3.96 23.88
C GLU A 205 -12.39 4.00 22.52
N LEU A 206 -11.97 2.83 22.07
CA LEU A 206 -11.45 2.55 20.74
C LEU A 206 -12.40 1.57 20.07
N LYS A 207 -12.96 1.99 18.95
CA LYS A 207 -13.70 1.11 18.05
C LYS A 207 -12.73 0.26 17.23
N GLY A 208 -13.06 -1.01 17.06
CA GLY A 208 -12.38 -1.90 16.15
C GLY A 208 -13.36 -2.70 15.29
N THR A 209 -13.02 -2.87 14.03
CA THR A 209 -13.82 -3.61 13.04
C THR A 209 -13.19 -4.98 12.77
N VAL A 210 -13.97 -6.07 12.88
CA VAL A 210 -13.49 -7.44 12.66
C VAL A 210 -13.15 -7.67 11.18
N LEU A 211 -11.89 -8.04 10.91
CA LEU A 211 -11.37 -8.31 9.58
C LEU A 211 -11.44 -9.79 9.19
N ARG A 212 -11.14 -10.69 10.12
CA ARG A 212 -11.19 -12.15 9.93
C ARG A 212 -11.29 -12.91 11.25
N THR A 213 -11.86 -14.11 11.19
CA THR A 213 -12.27 -14.93 12.33
C THR A 213 -11.76 -16.37 12.29
N ASP A 214 -10.94 -16.72 11.29
CA ASP A 214 -10.40 -18.06 11.09
C ASP A 214 -9.19 -18.39 12.01
N MET A 215 -8.73 -17.41 12.78
CA MET A 215 -7.68 -17.57 13.79
C MET A 215 -8.30 -17.87 15.17
N LYS A 216 -7.49 -18.43 16.10
CA LYS A 216 -7.91 -18.66 17.51
C LYS A 216 -8.51 -17.41 18.16
N ASN A 217 -7.93 -16.25 17.86
CA ASN A 217 -8.43 -14.94 18.26
C ASN A 217 -8.65 -14.12 16.98
N PRO A 218 -9.80 -13.46 16.80
CA PRO A 218 -10.08 -12.68 15.60
C PRO A 218 -9.12 -11.51 15.46
N LEU A 219 -8.88 -11.12 14.19
CA LEU A 219 -8.12 -9.93 13.85
C LEU A 219 -9.08 -8.78 13.57
N LEU A 220 -8.86 -7.65 14.22
CA LEU A 220 -9.60 -6.42 14.03
C LEU A 220 -8.66 -5.34 13.46
N GLU A 221 -9.21 -4.30 12.86
CA GLU A 221 -8.52 -3.03 12.66
C GLU A 221 -9.10 -2.01 13.63
N LEU A 222 -8.24 -1.28 14.35
CA LEU A 222 -8.67 -0.21 15.26
C LEU A 222 -8.88 1.08 14.47
N ASP A 223 -10.12 1.54 14.35
CA ASP A 223 -10.54 2.58 13.41
C ASP A 223 -9.78 3.90 13.61
N LEU A 224 -9.53 4.32 14.85
CA LEU A 224 -8.82 5.59 15.14
C LEU A 224 -7.39 5.63 14.60
N ILE A 225 -6.71 4.49 14.58
CA ILE A 225 -5.26 4.39 14.35
C ILE A 225 -4.90 3.46 13.18
N TYR A 226 -5.92 2.89 12.51
CA TYR A 226 -5.80 1.93 11.41
C TYR A 226 -4.76 0.82 11.69
N MET A 227 -4.72 0.35 12.94
CA MET A 227 -3.77 -0.66 13.40
C MET A 227 -4.46 -2.02 13.50
N PRO A 228 -3.89 -3.09 12.90
CA PRO A 228 -4.36 -4.45 13.14
C PRO A 228 -4.16 -4.86 14.60
N TYR A 229 -5.19 -5.42 15.23
CA TYR A 229 -5.19 -5.85 16.61
C TYR A 229 -5.82 -7.24 16.74
N VAL A 230 -5.07 -8.19 17.30
CA VAL A 230 -5.59 -9.53 17.59
C VAL A 230 -6.28 -9.49 18.95
N ALA A 231 -7.60 -9.50 18.94
CA ALA A 231 -8.39 -9.32 20.16
C ALA A 231 -8.82 -10.66 20.76
N ARG A 232 -8.82 -10.73 22.11
CA ARG A 232 -9.47 -11.81 22.83
C ARG A 232 -10.89 -11.36 23.16
N LEU A 233 -11.86 -11.83 22.36
CA LEU A 233 -13.25 -11.45 22.49
C LEU A 233 -14.01 -12.47 23.36
N LYS A 234 -15.00 -11.99 24.11
CA LYS A 234 -15.84 -12.84 24.97
C LYS A 234 -16.99 -13.50 24.21
N THR A 235 -17.45 -12.88 23.12
CA THR A 235 -18.57 -13.37 22.31
C THR A 235 -18.10 -13.75 20.90
N PRO A 236 -18.76 -14.72 20.25
CA PRO A 236 -18.54 -15.01 18.83
C PRO A 236 -18.79 -13.76 17.98
N VAL A 237 -18.03 -13.63 16.89
CA VAL A 237 -18.10 -12.48 15.98
C VAL A 237 -18.10 -12.93 14.53
N ALA A 238 -18.68 -12.11 13.66
CA ALA A 238 -18.57 -12.22 12.21
C ALA A 238 -17.62 -11.15 11.64
N VAL A 239 -17.19 -11.34 10.39
CA VAL A 239 -16.43 -10.31 9.66
C VAL A 239 -17.33 -9.09 9.45
N GLY A 240 -16.80 -7.90 9.74
CA GLY A 240 -17.53 -6.64 9.70
C GLY A 240 -18.16 -6.23 11.04
N ASP A 241 -18.22 -7.14 12.03
CA ASP A 241 -18.70 -6.79 13.36
C ASP A 241 -17.83 -5.70 14.01
N GLU A 242 -18.47 -4.81 14.75
CA GLU A 242 -17.81 -3.74 15.50
C GLU A 242 -17.65 -4.16 16.97
N ARG A 243 -16.51 -3.83 17.57
CA ARG A 243 -16.22 -4.04 18.98
C ARG A 243 -15.56 -2.82 19.59
N PHE A 244 -15.87 -2.55 20.85
CA PHE A 244 -15.40 -1.38 21.58
C PHE A 244 -14.45 -1.81 22.69
N PHE A 245 -13.39 -1.04 22.86
CA PHE A 245 -12.31 -1.36 23.78
C PHE A 245 -11.91 -0.15 24.60
N ARG A 246 -11.56 -0.38 25.86
CA ARG A 246 -10.84 0.61 26.68
C ARG A 246 -9.35 0.31 26.71
N ILE A 247 -8.53 1.35 26.79
CA ILE A 247 -7.08 1.21 26.95
C ILE A 247 -6.80 0.75 28.38
N LYS A 248 -6.47 -0.53 28.56
CA LYS A 248 -6.08 -1.08 29.86
C LYS A 248 -4.65 -0.70 30.21
N ARG A 249 -3.75 -0.75 29.24
CA ARG A 249 -2.35 -0.39 29.40
C ARG A 249 -1.78 0.09 28.07
N VAL A 250 -1.00 1.17 28.12
CA VAL A 250 -0.21 1.66 27.00
C VAL A 250 1.11 2.23 27.54
N ASP A 251 2.22 1.74 27.02
CA ASP A 251 3.57 2.24 27.30
C ASP A 251 4.38 2.29 25.99
N PRO A 252 4.70 3.49 25.48
CA PRO A 252 5.43 3.62 24.22
C PRO A 252 6.90 3.22 24.32
N ILE A 253 7.50 3.18 25.52
CA ILE A 253 8.91 2.83 25.72
C ILE A 253 9.07 1.31 25.75
N LEU A 254 8.15 0.62 26.42
CA LEU A 254 8.17 -0.85 26.56
C LEU A 254 7.47 -1.58 25.40
N ASP A 255 6.95 -0.83 24.41
CA ASP A 255 6.11 -1.34 23.32
C ASP A 255 4.91 -2.16 23.80
N ASP A 256 4.29 -1.71 24.90
CA ASP A 256 3.25 -2.44 25.60
C ASP A 256 1.89 -1.80 25.30
N PHE A 257 0.98 -2.58 24.72
CA PHE A 257 -0.36 -2.11 24.35
C PHE A 257 -1.38 -3.21 24.58
N VAL A 258 -2.25 -2.98 25.57
CA VAL A 258 -3.29 -3.93 25.98
C VAL A 258 -4.63 -3.22 26.05
N LEU A 259 -5.58 -3.80 25.34
CA LEU A 259 -6.97 -3.37 25.34
C LEU A 259 -7.83 -4.33 26.16
N GLU A 260 -8.91 -3.81 26.71
CA GLU A 260 -9.95 -4.59 27.37
C GLU A 260 -11.28 -4.33 26.66
N GLU A 261 -11.94 -5.41 26.22
CA GLU A 261 -13.25 -5.33 25.56
C GLU A 261 -14.29 -4.77 26.53
N ILE A 262 -15.01 -3.74 26.07
CA ILE A 262 -16.19 -3.20 26.73
C ILE A 262 -17.35 -4.10 26.30
N VAL A 263 -17.93 -4.81 27.28
CA VAL A 263 -19.10 -5.65 27.06
C VAL A 263 -20.26 -4.95 27.75
N GLU A 264 -21.27 -4.56 26.98
CA GLU A 264 -22.56 -4.12 27.50
C GLU A 264 -23.29 -5.25 28.22
#